data_AF-A0A7C5JVK2-F1
#
_entry.id   AF-A0A7C5JVK2-F1
#
_cell.length_a   1.000
_cell.length_b   1.000
_cell.length_c   1.000
_cell.angle_alpha   90.00
_cell.angle_beta   90.00
_cell.angle_gamma   90.00
#
_symmetry.space_group_name_H-M   'P 1'
#
loop_
_entity.id
_entity.type
_entity.pdbx_description
1 polymer ?
#
loop_
_entity_poly.entity_id
_entity_poly.type
_entity_poly.pdbx_seq_one_letter_code
_entity_poly.pdbx_strand_id
1 'polypeptide(L)'
;MKLDQDKVKLIIVLHERAEFNTKTISKHVKTSRRRVQQIIRQYKLSGKIPELKKPGRKPKLIPNSTKSLILKAYSESQYQGPVHLEK
;
A
#
# COMPACT_ATOMS: atom_id res chain seq x y z
N MET A 1 16.59 -1.79 -0.06
CA MET A 1 15.81 -1.81 1.20
C MET A 1 14.43 -1.19 0.92
N LYS A 2 13.34 -1.74 1.47
CA LYS A 2 11.97 -1.26 1.22
C LYS A 2 11.62 -0.09 2.14
N LEU A 3 10.95 0.92 1.58
CA LEU A 3 10.37 2.03 2.36
C LEU A 3 9.10 1.54 3.06
N ASP A 4 9.00 1.80 4.35
CA ASP A 4 7.84 1.52 5.21
C ASP A 4 7.28 2.82 5.80
N GLN A 5 6.15 2.71 6.50
CA GLN A 5 5.46 3.88 7.04
C GLN A 5 6.28 4.58 8.13
N ASP A 6 7.05 3.83 8.93
CA ASP A 6 7.87 4.40 10.00
C ASP A 6 9.05 5.20 9.45
N LYS A 7 9.66 4.74 8.36
CA LYS A 7 10.66 5.52 7.61
C LYS A 7 10.06 6.79 7.02
N VAL A 8 8.80 6.76 6.55
CA VAL A 8 8.13 7.99 6.08
C VAL A 8 7.96 8.99 7.21
N LYS A 9 7.51 8.55 8.39
CA LYS A 9 7.44 9.41 9.58
C LYS A 9 8.82 9.96 9.95
N LEU A 10 9.84 9.11 9.96
CA LEU A 10 11.22 9.50 10.26
C LEU A 10 11.74 10.55 9.27
N ILE A 11 11.45 10.43 7.97
CA ILE A 11 11.81 11.43 6.97
C ILE A 11 11.21 12.80 7.32
N ILE A 12 9.95 12.85 7.74
CA ILE A 12 9.28 14.10 8.12
C ILE A 12 9.90 14.66 9.41
N VAL A 13 10.09 13.84 10.44
CA VAL A 13 10.73 14.26 11.70
C VAL A 13 12.13 14.84 11.45
N LEU A 14 12.93 14.19 10.59
CA LEU A 14 14.25 14.71 10.23
C LEU A 14 14.17 15.98 9.39
N HIS A 15 13.18 16.09 8.49
CA HIS A 15 13.01 17.31 7.69
C HIS A 15 12.68 18.54 8.53
N GLU A 16 11.86 18.40 9.57
CA GLU A 16 11.52 19.50 10.49
C GLU A 16 12.70 19.96 11.34
N ARG A 17 13.75 19.14 11.48
CA ARG A 17 15.00 19.54 12.13
C ARG A 17 15.87 20.32 11.15
N ALA A 18 16.24 21.54 11.51
CA ALA A 18 16.99 22.47 10.65
C ALA A 18 18.34 21.94 10.13
N GLU A 19 18.92 20.95 10.82
CA GLU A 19 20.25 20.39 10.53
C GLU A 19 20.27 19.40 9.34
N PHE A 20 19.11 18.84 8.97
CA PHE A 20 19.07 17.73 8.01
C PHE A 20 18.59 18.16 6.62
N ASN A 21 19.53 18.20 5.68
CA ASN A 21 19.21 18.36 4.26
C ASN A 21 18.71 17.05 3.62
N THR A 22 18.05 17.12 2.46
CA THR A 22 17.52 15.93 1.77
C THR A 22 18.58 14.87 1.43
N LYS A 23 19.86 15.28 1.24
CA LYS A 23 20.99 14.38 0.99
C LYS A 23 21.35 13.56 2.24
N THR A 24 21.43 14.17 3.41
CA THR A 24 21.71 13.48 4.68
C THR A 24 20.57 12.55 5.06
N ILE A 25 19.32 13.02 4.96
CA ILE A 25 18.11 12.21 5.21
C ILE A 25 18.11 10.96 4.31
N SER A 26 18.44 11.11 3.03
CA SER A 26 18.48 9.98 2.08
C SER A 26 19.50 8.90 2.50
N LYS A 27 20.64 9.31 3.06
CA LYS A 27 21.67 8.39 3.56
C LYS A 27 21.23 7.70 4.84
N HIS A 28 20.68 8.44 5.81
CA HIS A 28 20.18 7.88 7.06
C HIS A 28 19.06 6.87 6.84
N VAL A 29 18.09 7.19 5.98
CA VAL A 29 16.90 6.36 5.74
C VAL A 29 17.15 5.30 4.66
N LYS A 30 18.34 5.30 4.04
CA LYS A 30 18.74 4.38 2.95
C LYS A 30 17.70 4.35 1.82
N THR A 31 17.30 5.54 1.36
CA THR A 31 16.32 5.76 0.29
C THR A 31 16.84 6.80 -0.71
N SER A 32 16.35 6.82 -1.94
CA SER A 32 16.79 7.80 -2.94
C SER A 32 16.41 9.23 -2.55
N ARG A 33 17.28 10.21 -2.87
CA ARG A 33 17.01 11.64 -2.62
C ARG A 33 15.70 12.10 -3.24
N ARG A 34 15.41 11.65 -4.47
CA ARG A 34 14.16 11.96 -5.19
C ARG A 34 12.94 11.49 -4.41
N ARG A 35 13.00 10.31 -3.77
CA ARG A 35 11.88 9.79 -2.98
C ARG A 35 11.67 10.60 -1.70
N VAL A 36 12.75 11.00 -1.03
CA VAL A 36 12.69 11.92 0.13
C VAL A 36 12.02 13.24 -0.26
N GLN A 37 12.43 13.85 -1.37
CA GLN A 37 11.84 15.09 -1.87
C GLN A 37 10.34 14.94 -2.18
N GLN A 38 9.92 13.84 -2.80
CA GLN A 38 8.51 13.57 -3.06
C GLN A 38 7.68 13.49 -1.77
N ILE A 39 8.20 12.79 -0.76
CA ILE A 39 7.53 12.64 0.54
C ILE A 39 7.40 14.00 1.23
N ILE A 40 8.49 14.77 1.29
CA ILE A 40 8.48 16.11 1.87
C ILE A 40 7.51 17.04 1.12
N ARG A 41 7.53 17.02 -0.22
CA ARG A 41 6.61 17.82 -1.03
C ARG A 41 5.15 17.44 -0.73
N GLN A 42 4.84 16.15 -0.67
CA GLN A 42 3.49 15.68 -0.39
C GLN A 42 3.03 16.13 1.00
N TYR A 43 3.89 16.01 2.00
CA TYR A 43 3.61 16.49 3.36
C TYR A 43 3.38 18.01 3.42
N LYS A 44 4.23 18.81 2.76
CA LYS A 44 4.05 20.27 2.69
C LYS A 44 2.73 20.69 2.03
N LEU A 45 2.28 19.93 1.03
CA LEU A 45 1.03 20.22 0.32
C LEU A 45 -0.21 19.79 1.10
N SER A 46 -0.16 18.67 1.82
CA SER A 46 -1.31 18.10 2.52
C SER A 46 -1.41 18.46 4.00
N GLY A 47 -0.30 18.89 4.62
CA GLY A 47 -0.15 19.01 6.07
C GLY A 47 -0.21 17.67 6.82
N LYS A 48 -0.24 16.54 6.11
CA LYS A 48 -0.45 15.20 6.67
C LYS A 48 0.69 14.27 6.28
N ILE A 49 1.08 13.39 7.19
CA ILE A 49 2.12 12.38 6.94
C ILE A 49 1.66 11.48 5.77
N PRO A 50 2.44 11.37 4.68
CA PRO A 50 2.07 10.55 3.53
C PRO A 50 1.87 9.08 3.89
N GLU A 51 0.78 8.48 3.43
CA GLU A 51 0.55 7.04 3.55
C GLU A 51 1.12 6.30 2.32
N LEU A 52 1.87 5.24 2.58
CA LEU A 52 2.33 4.35 1.52
C LEU A 52 1.19 3.48 1.00
N LYS A 53 0.77 3.73 -0.24
CA LYS A 53 -0.20 2.88 -0.93
C LYS A 53 0.39 1.49 -1.15
N LYS A 54 -0.44 0.45 -0.93
CA LYS A 54 -0.07 -0.93 -1.26
C LYS A 54 0.28 -1.01 -2.76
N PRO A 55 1.50 -1.48 -3.11
CA PRO A 55 1.84 -1.70 -4.50
C PRO A 55 1.00 -2.86 -5.06
N GLY A 56 0.74 -2.83 -6.37
CA GLY A 56 0.01 -3.88 -7.08
C GLY A 56 -1.28 -3.40 -7.75
N ARG A 57 -1.92 -4.32 -8.48
CA ARG A 57 -3.18 -4.05 -9.18
C ARG A 57 -4.30 -3.87 -8.15
N LYS A 58 -5.10 -2.82 -8.31
CA LYS A 58 -6.34 -2.67 -7.53
C LYS A 58 -7.26 -3.87 -7.82
N PRO A 59 -7.92 -4.44 -6.80
CA PRO A 59 -8.89 -5.51 -7.03
C PRO A 59 -9.99 -5.00 -7.95
N LYS A 60 -10.43 -5.85 -8.90
CA LYS A 60 -11.61 -5.54 -9.70
C LYS A 60 -12.85 -5.68 -8.82
N LEU A 61 -13.78 -4.74 -8.97
CA LEU A 61 -15.07 -4.85 -8.31
C LEU A 61 -15.85 -6.00 -8.98
N ILE A 62 -16.22 -7.00 -8.19
CA ILE A 62 -17.11 -8.08 -8.64
C ILE A 62 -18.55 -7.59 -8.43
N PRO A 63 -19.42 -7.64 -9.45
CA PRO A 63 -20.84 -7.28 -9.31
C PRO A 63 -21.50 -8.07 -8.17
N ASN A 64 -22.44 -7.43 -7.47
CA ASN A 64 -23.14 -8.08 -6.35
C ASN A 64 -23.93 -9.30 -6.81
N SER A 65 -24.52 -9.28 -8.01
CA SER A 65 -25.20 -10.45 -8.60
C SER A 65 -24.27 -11.66 -8.72
N THR A 66 -23.04 -11.46 -9.23
CA THR A 66 -22.03 -12.51 -9.34
C THR A 66 -21.61 -13.03 -7.97
N LYS A 67 -21.44 -12.15 -6.98
CA LYS A 67 -21.11 -12.58 -5.60
C LYS A 67 -22.22 -13.44 -5.01
N SER A 68 -23.48 -13.02 -5.14
CA SER A 68 -24.63 -13.78 -4.64
C SER A 68 -24.73 -15.15 -5.31
N LEU A 69 -24.46 -15.22 -6.62
CA LEU A 69 -24.47 -16.48 -7.35
C LEU A 69 -23.37 -17.44 -6.87
N ILE A 70 -22.15 -16.93 -6.67
CA ILE A 70 -21.04 -17.72 -6.12
C ILE A 70 -21.37 -18.22 -4.71
N LEU A 71 -21.89 -17.36 -3.84
CA LEU A 71 -22.24 -17.72 -2.46
C LEU A 71 -23.37 -18.76 -2.42
N LYS A 72 -24.37 -18.61 -3.29
CA LYS A 72 -25.46 -19.58 -3.45
C LYS A 72 -24.92 -20.94 -3.89
N ALA A 73 -24.15 -20.98 -4.97
CA ALA A 73 -23.53 -22.22 -5.46
C ALA A 73 -22.62 -22.87 -4.40
N TYR A 74 -21.87 -22.06 -3.64
CA TYR A 74 -21.06 -22.57 -2.52
C TYR A 74 -21.92 -23.19 -1.42
N SER A 75 -22.99 -22.51 -0.99
CA SER A 75 -23.88 -23.03 0.05
C SER A 75 -24.59 -24.32 -0.36
N GLU A 76 -24.94 -24.46 -1.63
CA GLU A 76 -25.57 -25.66 -2.20
C GLU A 76 -24.55 -26.81 -2.34
N SER A 77 -23.31 -26.49 -2.74
CA SER A 77 -22.23 -27.48 -2.90
C SER A 77 -21.55 -27.88 -1.60
N GLN A 78 -21.74 -27.18 -0.47
CA GLN A 78 -21.16 -27.60 0.82
C GLN A 78 -21.59 -29.02 1.26
N TYR A 79 -22.69 -29.55 0.72
CA TYR A 79 -23.15 -30.93 0.95
C TYR A 79 -22.74 -31.92 -0.15
N GLN A 80 -22.07 -31.45 -1.20
CA GLN A 80 -21.57 -32.27 -2.29
C GLN A 80 -20.04 -32.33 -2.16
N GLY A 81 -19.50 -33.53 -1.93
CA GLY A 81 -18.06 -33.77 -1.96
C GLY A 81 -17.41 -33.32 -3.28
N PRO A 82 -16.08 -33.45 -3.43
CA PRO A 82 -15.37 -32.97 -4.62
C PRO A 82 -16.04 -33.49 -5.91
N VAL A 83 -16.58 -32.56 -6.70
CA VAL A 83 -17.19 -32.87 -7.99
C VAL A 83 -16.06 -33.17 -8.97
N HIS A 84 -16.01 -34.40 -9.48
CA HIS A 84 -15.14 -34.72 -10.61
C HIS A 84 -15.64 -33.96 -11.84
N LEU A 85 -14.88 -32.94 -12.24
CA LEU A 85 -15.09 -32.29 -13.53
C LEU A 85 -14.60 -33.28 -14.60
N GLU A 86 -15.51 -33.85 -15.38
CA GLU A 86 -15.13 -34.67 -16.54
C GLU A 86 -14.40 -33.81 -17.57
N LYS A 87 -13.38 -34.41 -18.18
CA LYS A 87 -12.45 -33.78 -19.13
C LYS A 87 -13.07 -33.55 -20.50
#